data_AF-A0A4P7VS35-F1
#
_entry.id   AF-A0A4P7VS35-F1
#
_cell.length_a   1.000
_cell.length_b   1.000
_cell.length_c   1.000
_cell.angle_alpha   90.00
_cell.angle_beta   90.00
_cell.angle_gamma   90.00
#
_symmetry.space_group_name_H-M   'P 1'
#
loop_
_entity.id
_entity.type
_entity.pdbx_description
1 polymer ?
#
loop_
_entity_poly.entity_id
_entity_poly.type
_entity_poly.pdbx_seq_one_letter_code
_entity_poly.pdbx_strand_id
1 'polypeptide(L)'
;MKAVKTHTSDGYVVSWMDGYNVSPLKCFGDYQNAAIEFCNILNSVEAQKDQQKFERQIKLWISTFNPQDKYSYPEWDKAKGIFSLKLKKQRV
;
A
#
# COMPACT_ATOMS: atom_id res chain seq x y z
N MET A 1 0.56 -11.99 9.47
CA MET A 1 0.46 -10.60 8.96
C MET A 1 -0.17 -10.61 7.59
N LYS A 2 -1.02 -9.64 7.25
CA LYS A 2 -1.59 -9.49 5.91
C LYS A 2 -1.97 -8.05 5.61
N ALA A 3 -1.92 -7.66 4.34
CA ALA A 3 -2.53 -6.44 3.85
C ALA A 3 -4.04 -6.64 3.68
N VAL A 4 -4.81 -5.66 4.13
CA VAL A 4 -6.27 -5.59 3.99
C VAL A 4 -6.66 -4.22 3.44
N LYS A 5 -7.71 -4.19 2.62
CA LYS A 5 -8.34 -2.93 2.20
C LYS A 5 -9.57 -2.64 3.04
N THR A 6 -9.79 -1.37 3.34
CA THR A 6 -11.02 -0.86 3.97
C THR A 6 -11.55 0.31 3.13
N HIS A 7 -12.86 0.49 3.15
CA HIS A 7 -13.50 1.66 2.55
C HIS A 7 -13.75 2.69 3.64
N THR A 8 -13.31 3.93 3.41
CA THR A 8 -13.39 5.06 4.36
C THR A 8 -14.02 6.27 3.67
N SER A 9 -14.30 7.35 4.40
CA SER A 9 -14.73 8.63 3.81
C SER A 9 -13.73 9.20 2.80
N ASP A 10 -12.46 8.83 2.95
CA ASP A 10 -11.35 9.23 2.08
C ASP A 10 -11.13 8.27 0.89
N GLY A 11 -11.96 7.23 0.76
CA GLY A 11 -11.85 6.19 -0.26
C GLY A 11 -11.22 4.89 0.28
N TYR A 12 -10.63 4.10 -0.61
CA TYR A 12 -10.04 2.81 -0.31
C TYR A 12 -8.65 2.95 0.30
N VAL A 13 -8.52 2.52 1.55
CA VAL A 13 -7.25 2.53 2.30
C VAL A 13 -6.74 1.11 2.44
N VAL A 14 -5.46 0.89 2.10
CA VAL A 14 -4.78 -0.37 2.38
C VAL A 14 -4.04 -0.25 3.70
N SER A 15 -4.22 -1.24 4.57
CA SER A 15 -3.63 -1.31 5.91
C SER A 15 -2.88 -2.64 6.09
N TRP A 16 -1.84 -2.61 6.92
CA TRP A 16 -1.13 -3.80 7.38
C TRP A 16 -1.74 -4.29 8.68
N MET A 17 -2.14 -5.55 8.72
CA MET A 17 -2.71 -6.21 9.89
C MET A 17 -1.70 -7.21 10.47
N ASP A 18 -1.30 -6.98 11.72
CA ASP A 18 -0.46 -7.87 12.51
C ASP A 18 -1.14 -8.20 13.85
N GLY A 19 -1.69 -9.41 13.95
CA GLY A 19 -2.60 -9.77 15.04
C GLY A 19 -3.82 -8.86 15.08
N TYR A 20 -4.02 -8.16 16.20
CA TYR A 20 -5.09 -7.17 16.38
C TYR A 20 -4.68 -5.75 15.96
N ASN A 21 -3.40 -5.52 15.65
CA ASN A 21 -2.90 -4.21 15.27
C ASN A 21 -3.15 -3.97 13.78
N VAL A 22 -3.88 -2.90 13.45
CA VAL A 22 -4.14 -2.48 12.08
C VAL A 22 -3.51 -1.11 11.87
N SER A 23 -2.55 -1.02 10.95
CA SER A 23 -1.84 0.23 10.65
C SER A 23 -2.04 0.63 9.19
N PRO A 24 -2.48 1.86 8.89
CA PRO A 24 -2.72 2.30 7.53
C PRO A 24 -1.41 2.46 6.76
N LEU A 25 -1.42 2.12 5.47
CA LEU A 25 -0.25 2.21 4.59
C LEU A 25 -0.40 3.30 3.52
N LYS A 26 -1.44 3.17 2.70
CA LYS A 26 -1.66 4.00 1.50
C LYS A 26 -3.14 4.14 1.19
N CYS A 27 -3.55 5.34 0.76
CA CYS A 27 -4.91 5.63 0.31
C CYS A 27 -4.95 5.63 -1.22
N PHE A 28 -5.93 4.96 -1.82
CA PHE A 28 -6.11 4.88 -3.27
C PHE A 28 -7.34 5.67 -3.74
N GLY A 29 -7.95 6.51 -2.88
CA GLY A 29 -9.19 7.22 -3.22
C GLY A 29 -10.25 6.23 -3.71
N ASP A 30 -10.93 6.53 -4.82
CA ASP A 30 -11.99 5.67 -5.36
C ASP A 30 -11.48 4.44 -6.13
N TYR A 31 -10.15 4.25 -6.25
CA TYR A 31 -9.57 3.15 -7.02
C TYR A 31 -9.57 1.82 -6.24
N GLN A 32 -10.74 1.20 -6.12
CA GLN A 32 -10.91 -0.10 -5.46
C GLN A 32 -9.96 -1.16 -6.00
N ASN A 33 -9.87 -1.28 -7.32
CA ASN A 33 -9.06 -2.30 -7.97
C ASN A 33 -7.56 -2.11 -7.68
N ALA A 34 -7.09 -0.86 -7.64
CA ALA A 34 -5.71 -0.55 -7.25
C ALA A 34 -5.41 -0.98 -5.81
N ALA A 35 -6.34 -0.72 -4.88
CA ALA A 35 -6.22 -1.14 -3.49
C ALA A 35 -6.24 -2.68 -3.35
N ILE A 36 -7.09 -3.37 -4.11
CA ILE A 36 -7.13 -4.85 -4.16
C ILE A 36 -5.80 -5.39 -4.66
N GLU A 37 -5.32 -4.91 -5.80
CA GLU A 37 -4.09 -5.41 -6.40
C GLU A 37 -2.89 -5.15 -5.49
N PHE A 38 -2.82 -3.97 -4.88
CA PHE A 38 -1.78 -3.69 -3.89
C PHE A 38 -1.85 -4.64 -2.69
N CYS A 39 -3.05 -4.96 -2.18
CA CYS A 39 -3.18 -5.98 -1.14
C CYS A 39 -2.68 -7.36 -1.62
N ASN A 40 -3.06 -7.77 -2.82
CA ASN A 40 -2.66 -9.06 -3.39
C ASN A 40 -1.14 -9.14 -3.56
N ILE A 41 -0.50 -8.05 -4.01
CA ILE A 41 0.95 -7.92 -4.11
C ILE A 41 1.62 -8.05 -2.74
N LEU A 42 1.12 -7.36 -1.72
CA LEU A 42 1.70 -7.41 -0.37
C LEU A 42 1.47 -8.77 0.31
N ASN A 43 0.40 -9.46 -0.06
CA ASN A 43 0.05 -10.78 0.47
C ASN A 43 0.69 -11.92 -0.34
N SER A 44 1.13 -11.69 -1.58
CA SER A 44 1.83 -12.69 -2.37
C SER A 44 3.25 -12.85 -1.85
N VAL A 45 3.62 -14.10 -1.58
CA VAL A 45 4.88 -14.49 -0.93
C VAL A 45 6.13 -14.02 -1.72
N GLU A 46 5.99 -13.60 -2.97
CA GLU A 46 7.09 -13.09 -3.81
C GLU A 46 7.75 -11.79 -3.31
N ALA A 47 7.09 -10.99 -2.46
CA ALA A 47 7.74 -9.86 -1.80
C ALA A 47 8.78 -10.29 -0.74
N GLN A 48 8.85 -11.59 -0.39
CA GLN A 48 9.57 -12.11 0.78
C GLN A 48 10.94 -12.74 0.51
N LYS A 49 11.65 -12.33 -0.56
CA LYS A 49 13.09 -12.69 -0.68
C LYS A 49 13.96 -12.02 0.39
N ASP A 50 13.52 -10.89 0.92
CA ASP A 50 14.18 -10.15 2.01
C ASP A 50 13.12 -9.57 2.97
N GLN A 51 12.78 -10.37 3.98
CA GLN A 51 11.78 -9.99 4.99
C GLN A 51 12.15 -8.70 5.73
N GLN A 52 13.44 -8.44 5.99
CA GLN A 52 13.87 -7.22 6.68
C GLN A 52 13.61 -5.98 5.84
N LYS A 53 13.93 -6.03 4.54
CA LYS A 53 13.65 -4.93 3.61
C LYS A 53 12.16 -4.67 3.49
N PHE A 54 11.36 -5.73 3.42
CA PHE A 54 9.90 -5.62 3.37
C PHE A 54 9.33 -4.98 4.64
N GLU A 55 9.73 -5.46 5.82
CA GLU A 55 9.26 -4.89 7.10
C GLU A 55 9.67 -3.42 7.26
N ARG A 56 10.87 -3.04 6.83
CA ARG A 56 11.31 -1.63 6.80
C ARG A 56 10.41 -0.79 5.89
N GLN A 57 10.04 -1.31 4.72
CA GLN A 57 9.16 -0.62 3.79
C GLN A 57 7.76 -0.43 4.36
N ILE A 58 7.20 -1.46 5.01
CA ILE A 58 5.92 -1.38 5.71
C ILE A 58 5.96 -0.32 6.81
N LYS A 59 6.98 -0.34 7.67
CA LYS A 59 7.15 0.67 8.73
C LYS A 59 7.26 2.09 8.17
N LEU A 60 8.00 2.28 7.09
CA LEU A 60 8.10 3.57 6.41
C LEU A 60 6.76 4.04 5.85
N TRP A 61 5.97 3.15 5.25
CA TRP A 61 4.63 3.53 4.75
C TRP A 61 3.66 3.85 5.88
N ILE A 62 3.72 3.12 6.99
CA ILE A 62 2.94 3.45 8.19
C ILE A 62 3.31 4.85 8.71
N SER A 63 4.60 5.14 8.86
CA SER A 63 5.05 6.42 9.42
C SER A 63 4.82 7.61 8.49
N THR A 64 4.61 7.36 7.20
CA THR A 64 4.36 8.39 6.17
C THR A 64 2.93 8.35 5.64
N PHE A 65 2.01 7.68 6.34
CA PHE A 65 0.62 7.63 5.92
C PHE A 65 -0.03 9.01 6.02
N ASN A 66 -0.64 9.43 4.92
CA ASN A 66 -1.48 10.61 4.84
C ASN A 66 -2.75 10.24 4.06
N PRO A 67 -3.96 10.39 4.63
CA PRO A 67 -5.20 10.05 3.94
C PRO A 67 -5.45 10.93 2.71
N GLN A 68 -4.87 12.13 2.62
CA GLN A 68 -5.02 13.03 1.46
C GLN A 68 -4.17 12.61 0.25
N ASP A 69 -3.14 11.81 0.49
CA ASP A 69 -2.25 11.28 -0.54
C ASP A 69 -2.94 10.12 -1.26
N LYS A 70 -3.61 10.42 -2.38
CA LYS A 70 -4.28 9.40 -3.21
C LYS A 70 -3.27 8.81 -4.20
N TYR A 71 -2.99 7.52 -4.09
CA TYR A 71 -2.03 6.83 -4.93
C TYR A 71 -2.68 6.23 -6.18
N SER A 72 -1.87 6.14 -7.24
CA SER A 72 -2.21 5.47 -8.50
C SER A 72 -2.22 3.94 -8.34
N TYR A 73 -2.50 3.26 -9.44
CA TYR A 73 -2.31 1.83 -9.56
C TYR A 73 -0.86 1.43 -9.20
N PRO A 74 -0.63 0.30 -8.52
CA PRO A 74 0.71 -0.25 -8.32
C PRO A 74 1.35 -0.63 -9.66
N GLU A 75 2.57 -0.15 -9.88
CA GLU A 75 3.34 -0.42 -11.09
C GLU A 75 4.67 -1.09 -10.71
N TRP A 76 5.01 -2.20 -11.38
CA TRP A 76 6.31 -2.86 -11.17
C TRP A 76 7.44 -2.02 -11.75
N ASP A 77 8.31 -1.51 -10.88
CA ASP A 77 9.53 -0.81 -11.27
C ASP A 77 10.65 -1.83 -11.50
N LYS A 78 10.87 -2.18 -12.77
CA LYS A 78 11.92 -3.13 -13.18
C LYS A 78 13.32 -2.71 -12.75
N ALA A 79 13.60 -1.41 -12.64
CA ALA A 79 14.91 -0.91 -12.26
C ALA A 79 15.20 -1.10 -10.77
N LYS A 80 14.16 -1.05 -9.93
CA LYS A 80 14.29 -1.22 -8.48
C LYS A 80 13.93 -2.63 -7.99
N GLY A 81 13.34 -3.45 -8.87
CA GLY A 81 12.85 -4.79 -8.53
C GLY A 81 11.76 -4.76 -7.46
N ILE A 82 10.98 -3.68 -7.38
CA ILE A 82 9.91 -3.48 -6.40
C ILE A 82 8.72 -2.80 -7.06
N PHE A 83 7.55 -2.94 -6.44
CA PHE A 83 6.38 -2.15 -6.83
C PHE A 83 6.53 -0.70 -6.38
N SER A 84 6.17 0.21 -7.29
CA SER A 84 6.15 1.65 -7.06
C SER A 84 4.72 2.16 -7.10
N LEU A 85 4.44 3.17 -6.27
CA LEU A 85 3.16 3.89 -6.25
C LEU A 85 3.45 5.34 -6.60
N LYS A 86 2.67 5.92 -7.51
CA LYS A 86 2.76 7.36 -7.81
C LYS A 86 1.66 8.09 -7.08
N LEU A 87 1.98 9.25 -6.51
CA LEU A 87 0.94 10.16 -6.05
C LEU A 87 0.14 10.63 -7.26
N LYS A 88 -1.18 10.44 -7.21
CA LYS A 88 -2.05 11.07 -8.19
C LYS A 88 -2.02 12.56 -7.86
N LYS A 89 -1.41 13.37 -8.75
CA LYS A 89 -1.47 14.83 -8.62
C LYS A 89 -2.95 15.20 -8.43
N GLN A 90 -3.28 15.78 -7.27
CA GLN A 90 -4.54 16.49 -7.13
C GLN A 90 -4.49 17.58 -8.20
N ARG A 91 -5.40 17.50 -9.19
CA ARG A 91 -5.60 18.63 -10.10
C ARG A 91 -6.13 19.74 -9.19
N VAL A 92 -5.30 20.77 -8.97
CA VAL A 92 -5.72 22.05 -8.40
C VAL A 92 -6.66 22.71 -9.40
#